data_AF-A0A7C2GB90-F1
#
_entry.id   AF-A0A7C2GB90-F1
#
_cell.length_a   1.000
_cell.length_b   1.000
_cell.length_c   1.000
_cell.angle_alpha   90.00
_cell.angle_beta   90.00
_cell.angle_gamma   90.00
#
_symmetry.space_group_name_H-M   'P 1'
#
loop_
_entity.id
_entity.type
_entity.pdbx_description
1 polymer ?
#
loop_
_entity_poly.entity_id
_entity_poly.type
_entity_poly.pdbx_seq_one_letter_code
_entity_poly.pdbx_strand_id
1 'polypeptide(L)'
;MKRARIFRHAGKGFSVIFFLIFGLLFLASLASAQGHFEFNFHYGRWSLNILRSTIEDMLNEALENHLKKNFLEDIQANHPELVEKAYSQQVRFDSNGDNFGFEIRWYPGGEKGSFSLGLAVEKTSMKVALPELSAAFELQETVSSRVANFAGNASGEFLIKPLSFHLSFRWDILPSSPVHPFITFGLGASGSNALEKSTLSYSYTGTLRITGKPDEAYSGGETKTLQEFKNEREAEGEDFPIPGFFPFLQLDFGLKARLSRNFHLLISPGVWDGFLLRGGLSIRL
;
A
#
# COMPACT_ATOMS: atom_id res chain seq x y z
N MET A 1 -33.44 -45.26 -20.67
CA MET A 1 -32.35 -44.89 -21.60
C MET A 1 -32.75 -43.66 -22.41
N LYS A 2 -32.03 -42.54 -22.22
CA LYS A 2 -31.67 -41.48 -23.18
C LYS A 2 -31.43 -40.17 -22.41
N ARG A 3 -30.14 -39.84 -22.20
CA ARG A 3 -29.68 -38.55 -21.68
C ARG A 3 -29.66 -37.54 -22.83
N ALA A 4 -30.30 -36.39 -22.67
CA ALA A 4 -30.07 -35.22 -23.49
C ALA A 4 -28.94 -34.39 -22.85
N ARG A 5 -27.76 -34.34 -23.49
CA ARG A 5 -26.71 -33.35 -23.18
C ARG A 5 -27.07 -32.06 -23.89
N ILE A 6 -27.41 -31.01 -23.14
CA ILE A 6 -27.54 -29.65 -23.66
C ILE A 6 -26.20 -28.93 -23.48
N PHE A 7 -25.81 -28.25 -24.55
CA PHE A 7 -24.56 -27.55 -24.82
C PHE A 7 -24.02 -26.66 -23.68
N ARG A 8 -22.77 -26.90 -23.27
CA ARG A 8 -21.89 -25.90 -22.62
C ARG A 8 -20.95 -25.33 -23.69
N HIS A 9 -21.30 -24.24 -24.38
CA HIS A 9 -20.36 -23.53 -25.28
C HIS A 9 -20.50 -21.98 -25.24
N ALA A 10 -21.14 -21.42 -24.22
CA ALA A 10 -21.38 -19.96 -24.15
C ALA A 10 -20.15 -19.11 -23.72
N GLY A 11 -19.07 -19.71 -23.21
CA GLY A 11 -17.95 -18.94 -22.64
C GLY A 11 -16.84 -18.54 -23.63
N LYS A 12 -16.70 -19.23 -24.76
CA LYS A 12 -15.57 -19.01 -25.70
C LYS A 12 -15.87 -17.98 -26.79
N GLY A 13 -17.13 -17.90 -27.25
CA GLY A 13 -17.55 -16.94 -28.27
C GLY A 13 -17.48 -15.49 -27.79
N PHE A 14 -17.85 -15.23 -26.53
CA PHE A 14 -17.87 -13.88 -25.97
C PHE A 14 -16.47 -13.27 -25.84
N SER A 15 -15.48 -14.07 -25.43
CA SER A 15 -14.09 -13.62 -25.31
C SER A 15 -13.47 -13.32 -26.68
N VAL A 16 -13.68 -14.18 -27.68
CA VAL A 16 -13.17 -13.97 -29.05
C VAL A 16 -13.81 -12.74 -29.71
N ILE A 17 -15.11 -12.54 -29.51
CA ILE A 17 -15.83 -11.36 -30.02
C ILE A 17 -15.34 -10.09 -29.31
N PHE A 18 -15.11 -10.13 -28.00
CA PHE A 18 -14.55 -9.00 -27.25
C PHE A 18 -13.15 -8.62 -27.73
N PHE A 19 -12.25 -9.59 -27.92
CA PHE A 19 -10.90 -9.35 -28.46
C PHE A 19 -10.93 -8.87 -29.92
N LEU A 20 -11.85 -9.36 -30.75
CA LEU A 20 -12.04 -8.87 -32.12
C LEU A 20 -12.58 -7.44 -32.17
N ILE A 21 -13.56 -7.11 -31.32
CA ILE A 21 -14.09 -5.75 -31.21
C ILE A 21 -13.01 -4.81 -30.67
N PHE A 22 -12.29 -5.21 -29.62
CA PHE A 22 -11.18 -4.42 -29.06
C PHE A 22 -10.08 -4.22 -30.11
N GLY A 23 -9.72 -5.27 -30.85
CA GLY A 23 -8.73 -5.20 -31.93
C GLY A 23 -9.17 -4.32 -33.09
N LEU A 24 -10.43 -4.41 -33.53
CA LEU A 24 -10.99 -3.58 -34.61
C LEU A 24 -11.11 -2.11 -34.20
N LEU A 25 -11.51 -1.82 -32.95
CA LEU A 25 -11.55 -0.45 -32.41
C LEU A 25 -10.14 0.13 -32.24
N PHE A 26 -9.16 -0.69 -31.84
CA PHE A 26 -7.77 -0.29 -31.71
C PHE A 26 -7.14 0.02 -33.09
N LEU A 27 -7.36 -0.85 -34.09
CA LEU A 27 -6.85 -0.67 -35.45
C LEU A 27 -7.51 0.52 -36.17
N ALA A 28 -8.81 0.76 -35.98
CA ALA A 28 -9.50 1.92 -36.53
C ALA A 28 -8.95 3.25 -35.98
N SER A 29 -8.48 3.27 -34.72
CA SER A 29 -7.87 4.46 -34.11
C SER A 29 -6.47 4.80 -34.66
N LEU A 30 -5.75 3.81 -35.20
CA LEU A 30 -4.46 4.01 -35.87
C LEU A 30 -4.62 4.58 -37.29
N ALA A 31 -5.75 4.31 -37.95
CA ALA A 31 -6.01 4.77 -39.32
C ALA A 31 -6.30 6.29 -39.42
N SER A 32 -6.60 6.96 -38.31
CA SER A 32 -6.82 8.42 -38.23
C SER A 32 -5.74 9.11 -37.39
N ALA A 33 -4.49 8.66 -37.49
CA ALA A 33 -3.38 9.14 -36.66
C ALA A 33 -3.12 10.64 -36.90
N GLN A 34 -3.57 11.48 -35.97
CA GLN A 34 -3.23 12.91 -35.92
C GLN A 34 -2.03 13.17 -35.02
N GLY A 35 -1.84 12.33 -33.99
CA GLY A 35 -0.71 12.36 -33.07
C GLY A 35 -0.62 13.65 -32.26
N HIS A 36 -1.02 13.60 -31.00
CA HIS A 36 -0.87 14.73 -30.06
C HIS A 36 -0.15 14.31 -28.79
N PHE A 37 0.61 15.26 -28.23
CA PHE A 37 1.26 15.08 -26.94
C PHE A 37 0.52 15.88 -25.87
N GLU A 38 0.49 15.31 -24.68
CA GLU A 38 -0.09 15.91 -23.50
C GLU A 38 0.90 15.84 -22.36
N PHE A 39 1.11 16.98 -21.72
CA PHE A 39 1.98 17.13 -20.56
C PHE A 39 1.10 17.28 -19.34
N ASN A 40 1.28 16.43 -18.34
CA ASN A 40 0.45 16.40 -17.15
C ASN A 40 1.31 16.57 -15.90
N PHE A 41 0.91 17.51 -15.05
CA PHE A 41 1.42 17.63 -13.70
C PHE A 41 0.32 17.21 -12.73
N HIS A 42 0.68 16.38 -11.76
CA HIS A 42 -0.29 15.88 -10.80
C HIS A 42 0.26 15.78 -9.39
N TYR A 43 -0.68 15.84 -8.45
CA TYR A 43 -0.46 15.63 -7.04
C TYR A 43 -1.57 14.73 -6.49
N GLY A 44 -1.21 13.84 -5.59
CA GLY A 44 -2.15 12.92 -4.98
C GLY A 44 -1.80 12.55 -3.55
N ARG A 45 -2.75 11.90 -2.90
CA ARG A 45 -2.59 11.33 -1.56
C ARG A 45 -2.69 9.82 -1.64
N TRP A 46 -1.75 9.14 -0.99
CA TRP A 46 -1.68 7.69 -0.90
C TRP A 46 -2.05 7.23 0.51
N SER A 47 -2.79 6.13 0.63
CA SER A 47 -3.14 5.52 1.92
C SER A 47 -3.63 4.07 1.77
N LEU A 48 -3.44 3.27 2.81
CA LEU A 48 -4.06 1.96 3.02
C LEU A 48 -5.25 2.03 3.99
N ASN A 49 -5.60 3.22 4.50
CA ASN A 49 -6.60 3.38 5.56
C ASN A 49 -8.02 2.95 5.17
N ILE A 50 -8.31 2.79 3.87
CA ILE A 50 -9.57 2.18 3.41
C ILE A 50 -9.71 0.74 3.95
N LEU A 51 -8.60 0.05 4.18
CA LEU A 51 -8.53 -1.30 4.75
C LEU A 51 -8.09 -1.30 6.22
N ARG A 52 -8.13 -0.14 6.91
CA ARG A 52 -7.61 0.00 8.28
C ARG A 52 -8.12 -1.09 9.21
N SER A 53 -9.44 -1.25 9.31
CA SER A 53 -10.05 -2.24 10.22
C SER A 53 -9.56 -3.65 9.92
N THR A 54 -9.53 -4.06 8.64
CA THR A 54 -9.05 -5.38 8.24
C THR A 54 -7.57 -5.59 8.59
N ILE A 55 -6.75 -4.56 8.41
CA ILE A 55 -5.32 -4.61 8.75
C ILE A 55 -5.15 -4.69 10.28
N GLU A 56 -5.89 -3.89 11.05
CA GLU A 56 -5.88 -3.92 12.52
C GLU A 56 -6.28 -5.29 13.05
N ASP A 57 -7.36 -5.88 12.53
CA ASP A 57 -7.82 -7.22 12.92
C ASP A 57 -6.76 -8.29 12.62
N MET A 58 -6.20 -8.28 11.40
CA MET A 58 -5.14 -9.21 11.01
C MET A 58 -3.87 -9.06 11.85
N LEU A 59 -3.48 -7.82 12.18
CA LEU A 59 -2.30 -7.57 13.00
C LEU A 59 -2.54 -7.94 14.46
N ASN A 60 -3.73 -7.69 15.01
CA ASN A 60 -4.08 -8.17 16.35
C ASN A 60 -3.92 -9.71 16.38
N GLU A 61 -4.55 -10.44 15.48
CA GLU A 61 -4.45 -11.91 15.45
C GLU A 61 -3.00 -12.41 15.26
N ALA A 62 -2.25 -11.81 14.34
CA ALA A 62 -0.89 -12.23 14.03
C ALA A 62 0.11 -11.94 15.16
N LEU A 63 -0.05 -10.82 15.85
CA LEU A 63 0.84 -10.40 16.92
C LEU A 63 0.46 -11.00 18.28
N GLU A 64 -0.79 -11.44 18.46
CA GLU A 64 -1.32 -11.90 19.75
C GLU A 64 -0.40 -12.93 20.39
N ASN A 65 -0.19 -14.07 19.72
CA ASN A 65 0.58 -15.16 20.27
C ASN A 65 2.05 -14.81 20.48
N HIS A 66 2.63 -14.00 19.59
CA HIS A 66 4.05 -13.66 19.63
C HIS A 66 4.35 -12.65 20.75
N LEU A 67 3.58 -11.57 20.85
CA LEU A 67 3.73 -10.57 21.90
C LEU A 67 3.38 -11.18 23.26
N LYS A 68 2.25 -11.91 23.33
CA LYS A 68 1.84 -12.60 24.55
C LYS A 68 2.94 -13.49 25.09
N LYS A 69 3.50 -14.35 24.24
CA LYS A 69 4.55 -15.29 24.62
C LYS A 69 5.83 -14.58 25.03
N ASN A 70 6.35 -13.67 24.21
CA ASN A 70 7.64 -13.02 24.49
C ASN A 70 7.59 -12.19 25.78
N PHE A 71 6.54 -11.38 25.98
CA PHE A 71 6.40 -10.60 27.22
C PHE A 71 6.23 -11.50 28.44
N LEU A 72 5.46 -12.59 28.33
CA LEU A 72 5.30 -13.52 29.44
C LEU A 72 6.61 -14.23 29.78
N GLU A 73 7.37 -14.67 28.76
CA GLU A 73 8.70 -15.28 28.94
C GLU A 73 9.69 -14.31 29.60
N ASP A 74 9.74 -13.05 29.17
CA ASP A 74 10.62 -12.02 29.76
C ASP A 74 10.26 -11.70 31.22
N ILE A 75 8.96 -11.62 31.54
CA ILE A 75 8.50 -11.41 32.91
C ILE A 75 8.85 -12.63 33.78
N GLN A 76 8.59 -13.85 33.27
CA GLN A 76 8.83 -15.10 33.98
C GLN A 76 10.33 -15.42 34.13
N ALA A 77 11.20 -14.86 33.31
CA ALA A 77 12.65 -14.98 33.49
C ALA A 77 13.12 -14.38 34.83
N ASN A 78 12.44 -13.31 35.29
CA ASN A 78 12.75 -12.64 36.56
C ASN A 78 11.77 -13.00 37.69
N HIS A 79 10.53 -13.37 37.36
CA HIS A 79 9.48 -13.76 38.31
C HIS A 79 8.78 -15.06 37.83
N PRO A 80 9.44 -16.25 37.93
CA PRO A 80 8.92 -17.52 37.40
C PRO A 80 7.59 -17.97 37.99
N GLU A 81 7.22 -17.43 39.15
CA GLU A 81 6.02 -17.74 39.90
C GLU A 81 4.74 -17.08 39.34
N LEU A 82 4.89 -16.07 38.47
CA LEU A 82 3.79 -15.33 37.87
C LEU A 82 3.21 -16.09 36.67
N VAL A 83 1.92 -16.44 36.77
CA VAL A 83 1.16 -17.05 35.68
C VAL A 83 0.10 -16.10 35.16
N GLU A 84 -0.19 -16.18 33.86
CA GLU A 84 -1.21 -15.39 33.21
C GLU A 84 -2.62 -15.73 33.71
N LYS A 85 -3.42 -14.68 33.95
CA LYS A 85 -4.86 -14.75 34.22
C LYS A 85 -5.67 -14.15 33.08
N ALA A 86 -5.25 -12.99 32.61
CA ALA A 86 -5.90 -12.30 31.50
C ALA A 86 -4.85 -11.59 30.64
N TYR A 87 -5.17 -11.48 29.35
CA TYR A 87 -4.39 -10.74 28.38
C TYR A 87 -5.35 -9.93 27.51
N SER A 88 -4.98 -8.69 27.21
CA SER A 88 -5.65 -7.86 26.24
C SER A 88 -4.64 -7.11 25.40
N GLN A 89 -4.93 -6.94 24.13
CA GLN A 89 -4.12 -6.14 23.22
C GLN A 89 -5.00 -5.26 22.35
N GLN A 90 -4.40 -4.20 21.83
CA GLN A 90 -5.00 -3.35 20.84
C GLN A 90 -3.93 -2.87 19.87
N VAL A 91 -4.17 -3.09 18.58
CA VAL A 91 -3.40 -2.51 17.48
C VAL A 91 -4.19 -1.38 16.85
N ARG A 92 -3.53 -0.23 16.63
CA ARG A 92 -4.02 0.84 15.78
C ARG A 92 -3.09 1.00 14.59
N PHE A 93 -3.70 1.12 13.41
CA PHE A 93 -3.01 1.25 12.15
C PHE A 93 -3.27 2.63 11.53
N ASP A 94 -2.21 3.22 10.99
CA ASP A 94 -2.34 4.38 10.12
C ASP A 94 -1.41 4.28 8.91
N SER A 95 -1.84 4.88 7.82
CA SER A 95 -1.04 4.98 6.61
C SER A 95 -1.34 6.26 5.86
N ASN A 96 -0.29 6.93 5.41
CA ASN A 96 -0.42 8.14 4.64
C ASN A 96 0.76 8.33 3.70
N GLY A 97 0.57 9.24 2.76
CA GLY A 97 1.53 9.44 1.71
C GLY A 97 1.09 10.53 0.77
N ASP A 98 2.08 11.07 0.09
CA ASP A 98 1.89 12.09 -0.92
C ASP A 98 2.58 11.62 -2.20
N ASN A 99 2.00 11.95 -3.33
CA ASN A 99 2.49 11.62 -4.65
C ASN A 99 2.54 12.90 -5.47
N PHE A 100 3.67 13.13 -6.14
CA PHE A 100 3.83 14.22 -7.10
C PHE A 100 4.52 13.67 -8.33
N GLY A 101 4.02 14.03 -9.50
CA GLY A 101 4.55 13.48 -10.74
C GLY A 101 4.30 14.34 -11.95
N PHE A 102 5.05 13.99 -12.98
CA PHE A 102 4.95 14.53 -14.32
C PHE A 102 4.78 13.39 -15.31
N GLU A 103 3.85 13.54 -16.24
CA GLU A 103 3.54 12.56 -17.28
C GLU A 103 3.56 13.20 -18.67
N ILE A 104 4.20 12.52 -19.61
CA ILE A 104 4.06 12.78 -21.04
C ILE A 104 3.16 11.69 -21.61
N ARG A 105 2.09 12.08 -22.29
CA ARG A 105 1.10 11.17 -22.83
C ARG A 105 0.88 11.42 -24.31
N TRP A 106 0.94 10.34 -25.10
CA TRP A 106 0.74 10.34 -26.54
C TRP A 106 -0.65 9.82 -26.90
N TYR A 107 -1.38 10.58 -27.70
CA TYR A 107 -2.71 10.26 -28.23
C TYR A 107 -2.59 9.94 -29.73
N PRO A 108 -2.54 8.66 -30.15
CA PRO A 108 -2.45 8.30 -31.57
C PRO A 108 -3.62 8.87 -32.39
N GLY A 109 -4.86 8.71 -31.90
CA GLY A 109 -6.07 9.22 -32.55
C GLY A 109 -6.32 10.73 -32.40
N GLY A 110 -5.37 11.47 -31.83
CA GLY A 110 -5.45 12.92 -31.64
C GLY A 110 -6.51 13.41 -30.66
N GLU A 111 -7.04 14.63 -30.86
CA GLU A 111 -7.86 15.34 -29.85
C GLU A 111 -9.08 14.54 -29.37
N LYS A 112 -9.68 13.75 -30.27
CA LYS A 112 -10.88 12.94 -30.00
C LYS A 112 -10.57 11.45 -29.91
N GLY A 113 -9.29 11.08 -29.81
CA GLY A 113 -8.87 9.70 -29.65
C GLY A 113 -9.26 9.16 -28.27
N SER A 114 -9.76 7.92 -28.24
CA SER A 114 -10.12 7.22 -27.00
C SER A 114 -8.94 6.58 -26.29
N PHE A 115 -7.77 6.46 -26.93
CA PHE A 115 -6.65 5.72 -26.37
C PHE A 115 -5.40 6.59 -26.29
N SER A 116 -4.61 6.38 -25.24
CA SER A 116 -3.31 7.02 -25.10
C SER A 116 -2.32 6.20 -24.29
N LEU A 117 -1.03 6.46 -24.53
CA LEU A 117 0.09 5.88 -23.81
C LEU A 117 0.84 6.97 -23.05
N GLY A 118 1.08 6.75 -21.76
CA GLY A 118 1.73 7.69 -20.85
C GLY A 118 3.06 7.15 -20.33
N LEU A 119 4.05 8.03 -20.25
CA LEU A 119 5.29 7.83 -19.53
C LEU A 119 5.35 8.86 -18.40
N ALA A 120 5.46 8.39 -17.16
CA ALA A 120 5.49 9.27 -16.00
C ALA A 120 6.74 9.08 -15.14
N VAL A 121 7.17 10.16 -14.50
CA VAL A 121 8.17 10.16 -13.43
C VAL A 121 7.52 10.70 -12.19
N GLU A 122 7.56 9.92 -11.11
CA GLU A 122 6.77 10.19 -9.91
C GLU A 122 7.56 9.98 -8.64
N LYS A 123 7.48 10.96 -7.75
CA LYS A 123 7.99 10.88 -6.38
C LYS A 123 6.82 10.60 -5.46
N THR A 124 6.85 9.45 -4.82
CA THR A 124 5.82 9.03 -3.86
C THR A 124 6.46 8.93 -2.48
N SER A 125 5.73 9.31 -1.44
CA SER A 125 6.03 8.99 -0.05
C SER A 125 4.97 8.02 0.42
N MET A 126 5.36 6.87 0.97
CA MET A 126 4.45 5.84 1.47
C MET A 126 4.85 5.55 2.91
N LYS A 127 3.96 5.86 3.83
CA LYS A 127 4.15 5.67 5.26
C LYS A 127 3.14 4.68 5.79
N VAL A 128 3.63 3.66 6.48
CA VAL A 128 2.83 2.67 7.19
C VAL A 128 3.23 2.74 8.65
N ALA A 129 2.28 2.93 9.55
CA ALA A 129 2.56 3.10 10.97
C ALA A 129 1.60 2.28 11.83
N LEU A 130 2.15 1.75 12.91
CA LEU A 130 1.41 1.26 14.06
C LEU A 130 1.59 2.30 15.15
N PRO A 131 0.83 3.41 15.16
CA PRO A 131 1.00 4.48 16.15
C PRO A 131 0.76 4.00 17.58
N GLU A 132 -0.02 2.95 17.76
CA GLU A 132 -0.34 2.39 19.06
C GLU A 132 -0.49 0.87 18.95
N LEU A 133 0.34 0.17 19.70
CA LEU A 133 0.24 -1.25 19.99
C LEU A 133 0.30 -1.39 21.50
N SER A 134 -0.85 -1.51 22.15
CA SER A 134 -0.92 -1.66 23.60
C SER A 134 -1.12 -3.13 23.97
N ALA A 135 -0.43 -3.60 25.01
CA ALA A 135 -0.61 -4.91 25.58
C ALA A 135 -0.73 -4.79 27.10
N ALA A 136 -1.69 -5.51 27.69
CA ALA A 136 -1.86 -5.57 29.13
C ALA A 136 -2.04 -7.02 29.59
N PHE A 137 -1.39 -7.35 30.72
CA PHE A 137 -1.53 -8.64 31.38
C PHE A 137 -2.01 -8.44 32.81
N GLU A 138 -2.92 -9.31 33.22
CA GLU A 138 -3.14 -9.63 34.62
C GLU A 138 -2.43 -10.95 34.92
N LEU A 139 -1.52 -10.91 35.89
CA LEU A 139 -0.71 -12.03 36.31
C LEU A 139 -1.00 -12.35 37.78
N GLN A 140 -0.86 -13.61 38.16
CA GLN A 140 -1.03 -14.05 39.54
C GLN A 140 0.12 -14.96 39.96
N GLU A 141 0.64 -14.73 41.16
CA GLU A 141 1.60 -15.62 41.78
C GLU A 141 0.92 -16.92 42.22
N THR A 142 1.46 -18.06 41.78
CA THR A 142 0.84 -19.38 41.98
C THR A 142 0.72 -19.78 43.47
N VAL A 143 1.64 -19.33 44.32
CA VAL A 143 1.69 -19.73 45.74
C VAL A 143 1.01 -18.71 46.66
N SER A 144 1.34 -17.43 46.51
CA SER A 144 0.87 -16.38 47.44
C SER A 144 -0.44 -15.71 46.99
N SER A 145 -0.92 -16.02 45.79
CA SER A 145 -2.06 -15.36 45.13
C SER A 145 -1.90 -13.85 44.92
N ARG A 146 -0.68 -13.29 45.07
CA ARG A 146 -0.39 -11.89 44.76
C ARG A 146 -0.67 -11.59 43.29
N VAL A 147 -1.26 -10.43 43.05
CA VAL A 147 -1.57 -9.93 41.70
C VAL A 147 -0.42 -9.05 41.22
N ALA A 148 -0.06 -9.25 39.96
CA ALA A 148 0.83 -8.38 39.22
C ALA A 148 0.14 -7.94 37.92
N ASN A 149 0.40 -6.70 37.51
CA ASN A 149 -0.17 -6.14 36.29
C ASN A 149 0.96 -5.63 35.41
N PHE A 150 0.92 -5.96 34.12
CA PHE A 150 1.79 -5.37 33.12
C PHE A 150 0.96 -4.50 32.19
N ALA A 151 1.46 -3.32 31.85
CA ALA A 151 0.94 -2.50 30.78
C ALA A 151 2.09 -2.01 29.91
N GLY A 152 2.03 -2.29 28.61
CA GLY A 152 3.04 -1.91 27.64
C GLY A 152 2.41 -1.23 26.43
N ASN A 153 3.13 -0.26 25.87
CA ASN A 153 2.79 0.43 24.64
C ASN A 153 3.99 0.38 23.70
N ALA A 154 3.75 0.07 22.44
CA ALA A 154 4.71 0.14 21.37
C ALA A 154 4.17 0.96 20.20
N SER A 155 5.08 1.48 19.40
CA SER A 155 4.78 2.11 18.13
C SER A 155 5.82 1.70 17.10
N GLY A 156 5.40 1.60 15.85
CA GLY A 156 6.28 1.31 14.73
C GLY A 156 5.95 2.18 13.52
N GLU A 157 6.94 2.53 12.72
CA GLU A 157 6.76 3.26 11.47
C GLU A 157 7.71 2.72 10.40
N PHE A 158 7.17 2.48 9.21
CA PHE A 158 7.92 2.20 8.00
C PHE A 158 7.64 3.31 6.98
N LEU A 159 8.71 3.93 6.46
CA LEU A 159 8.64 5.02 5.51
C LEU A 159 9.53 4.73 4.29
N ILE A 160 8.92 4.72 3.11
CA ILE A 160 9.62 4.61 1.82
C ILE A 160 9.28 5.81 0.93
N LYS A 161 10.27 6.33 0.20
CA LYS A 161 10.12 7.49 -0.69
C LYS A 161 10.63 7.21 -2.11
N PRO A 162 9.95 6.33 -2.87
CA PRO A 162 10.42 5.94 -4.20
C PRO A 162 10.33 7.09 -5.21
N LEU A 163 11.35 7.17 -6.06
CA LEU A 163 11.28 7.85 -7.36
C LEU A 163 11.05 6.78 -8.42
N SER A 164 9.89 6.82 -9.06
CA SER A 164 9.38 5.74 -9.90
C SER A 164 9.13 6.21 -11.33
N PHE A 165 9.29 5.30 -12.28
CA PHE A 165 8.97 5.49 -13.68
C PHE A 165 7.79 4.60 -14.04
N HIS A 166 6.78 5.15 -14.71
CA HIS A 166 5.56 4.43 -15.05
C HIS A 166 5.29 4.45 -16.55
N LEU A 167 4.83 3.31 -17.06
CA LEU A 167 4.22 3.16 -18.37
C LEU A 167 2.73 2.88 -18.17
N SER A 168 1.86 3.71 -18.76
CA SER A 168 0.42 3.57 -18.58
C SER A 168 -0.35 3.66 -19.89
N PHE A 169 -1.39 2.84 -20.00
CA PHE A 169 -2.40 2.89 -21.03
C PHE A 169 -3.66 3.52 -20.45
N ARG A 170 -4.24 4.49 -21.15
CA ARG A 170 -5.52 5.10 -20.76
C ARG A 170 -6.55 4.94 -21.87
N TRP A 171 -7.75 4.56 -21.46
CA TRP A 171 -8.96 4.54 -22.28
C TRP A 171 -9.93 5.64 -21.82
N ASP A 172 -10.09 6.67 -22.65
CA ASP A 172 -11.11 7.69 -22.55
C ASP A 172 -12.42 7.18 -23.18
N ILE A 173 -13.47 7.03 -22.38
CA ILE A 173 -14.73 6.36 -22.77
C ILE A 173 -15.58 7.27 -23.68
N LEU A 174 -15.53 8.59 -23.49
CA LEU A 174 -16.31 9.59 -24.24
C LEU A 174 -15.48 10.83 -24.61
N PRO A 175 -14.38 10.71 -25.39
CA PRO A 175 -13.36 11.75 -25.55
C PRO A 175 -13.87 13.06 -26.17
N SER A 176 -14.99 13.04 -26.89
CA SER A 176 -15.63 14.23 -27.45
C SER A 176 -16.32 15.10 -26.40
N SER A 177 -16.74 14.53 -25.27
CA SER A 177 -17.43 15.22 -24.19
C SER A 177 -16.53 16.26 -23.48
N PRO A 178 -17.07 17.42 -23.05
CA PRO A 178 -16.35 18.36 -22.20
C PRO A 178 -15.84 17.74 -20.90
N VAL A 179 -16.58 16.77 -20.36
CA VAL A 179 -16.16 15.95 -19.22
C VAL A 179 -16.22 14.49 -19.65
N HIS A 180 -15.06 13.83 -19.69
CA HIS A 180 -14.96 12.45 -20.14
C HIS A 180 -14.35 11.55 -19.07
N PRO A 181 -15.03 10.46 -18.70
CA PRO A 181 -14.48 9.42 -17.87
C PRO A 181 -13.36 8.67 -18.58
N PHE A 182 -12.38 8.23 -17.80
CA PHE A 182 -11.29 7.41 -18.28
C PHE A 182 -10.94 6.28 -17.30
N ILE A 183 -10.33 5.24 -17.84
CA ILE A 183 -9.70 4.16 -17.07
C ILE A 183 -8.23 4.12 -17.47
N THR A 184 -7.34 4.03 -16.48
CA THR A 184 -5.90 3.89 -16.72
C THR A 184 -5.42 2.57 -16.13
N PHE A 185 -4.61 1.83 -16.89
CA PHE A 185 -3.87 0.68 -16.41
C PHE A 185 -2.39 0.92 -16.67
N GLY A 186 -1.51 0.58 -15.74
CA GLY A 186 -0.09 0.86 -15.88
C GLY A 186 0.79 0.02 -14.98
N LEU A 187 2.07 0.05 -15.30
CA LEU A 187 3.14 -0.60 -14.55
C LEU A 187 4.22 0.43 -14.29
N GLY A 188 4.81 0.39 -13.11
CA GLY A 188 5.95 1.21 -12.76
C GLY A 188 7.01 0.47 -11.99
N ALA A 189 8.17 1.10 -11.87
CA ALA A 189 9.26 0.59 -11.04
C ALA A 189 10.08 1.74 -10.45
N SER A 190 10.59 1.53 -9.24
CA SER A 190 11.66 2.32 -8.62
C SER A 190 12.89 1.44 -8.40
N GLY A 191 14.09 2.01 -8.47
CA GLY A 191 15.33 1.28 -8.21
C GLY A 191 15.50 0.87 -6.73
N SER A 192 16.40 -0.09 -6.46
CA SER A 192 16.67 -0.62 -5.11
C SER A 192 16.99 0.45 -4.07
N ASN A 193 17.61 1.56 -4.48
CA ASN A 193 17.96 2.68 -3.60
C ASN A 193 16.74 3.24 -2.83
N ALA A 194 15.51 3.09 -3.34
CA ALA A 194 14.31 3.46 -2.59
C ALA A 194 14.08 2.54 -1.38
N LEU A 195 14.30 1.23 -1.54
CA LEU A 195 14.19 0.22 -0.49
C LEU A 195 15.34 0.36 0.51
N GLU A 196 16.57 0.46 0.04
CA GLU A 196 17.77 0.57 0.89
C GLU A 196 17.70 1.79 1.84
N LYS A 197 17.17 2.92 1.34
CA LYS A 197 16.99 4.16 2.11
C LYS A 197 15.66 4.24 2.87
N SER A 198 14.80 3.24 2.76
CA SER A 198 13.57 3.21 3.55
C SER A 198 13.91 3.13 5.04
N THR A 199 13.12 3.78 5.87
CA THR A 199 13.37 3.88 7.31
C THR A 199 12.35 3.03 8.05
N LEU A 200 12.84 2.20 8.96
CA LEU A 200 12.07 1.49 9.97
C LEU A 200 12.38 2.13 11.33
N SER A 201 11.36 2.56 12.04
CA SER A 201 11.49 3.00 13.43
C SER A 201 10.51 2.25 14.32
N TYR A 202 10.93 2.01 15.55
CA TYR A 202 10.06 1.47 16.58
C TYR A 202 10.43 2.05 17.93
N SER A 203 9.47 2.10 18.84
CA SER A 203 9.70 2.41 20.25
C SER A 203 8.71 1.67 21.10
N TYR A 204 9.10 1.30 22.32
CA TYR A 204 8.25 0.66 23.28
C TYR A 204 8.53 1.15 24.69
N THR A 205 7.50 1.07 25.52
CA THR A 205 7.54 1.33 26.95
C THR A 205 6.64 0.33 27.65
N GLY A 206 6.99 -0.05 28.87
CA GLY A 206 6.17 -0.95 29.67
C GLY A 206 6.42 -0.75 31.16
N THR A 207 5.44 -1.12 31.96
CA THR A 207 5.54 -1.08 33.41
C THR A 207 4.94 -2.34 34.00
N LEU A 208 5.75 -3.07 34.76
CA LEU A 208 5.33 -4.20 35.57
C LEU A 208 5.13 -3.73 37.01
N ARG A 209 3.92 -3.96 37.54
CA ARG A 209 3.55 -3.64 38.92
C ARG A 209 3.24 -4.91 39.67
N ILE A 210 4.06 -5.21 40.68
CA ILE A 210 3.85 -6.35 41.58
C ILE A 210 3.45 -5.81 42.94
N THR A 211 2.34 -6.29 43.49
CA THR A 211 1.84 -5.83 44.79
C THR A 211 2.89 -5.97 45.89
N GLY A 212 3.30 -4.85 46.49
CA GLY A 212 4.29 -4.82 47.58
C GLY A 212 5.76 -4.77 47.12
N LYS A 213 6.04 -4.64 45.82
CA LYS A 213 7.38 -4.38 45.25
C LYS A 213 7.39 -3.02 44.53
N PRO A 214 8.55 -2.38 44.33
CA PRO A 214 8.66 -1.21 43.47
C PRO A 214 8.29 -1.56 42.01
N ASP A 215 7.76 -0.59 41.27
CA ASP A 215 7.44 -0.71 39.85
C ASP A 215 8.71 -0.93 39.02
N GLU A 216 8.64 -1.84 38.05
CA GLU A 216 9.72 -2.13 37.09
C GLU A 216 9.34 -1.53 35.73
N ALA A 217 10.19 -0.65 35.19
CA ALA A 217 9.95 0.02 33.92
C ALA A 217 10.85 -0.54 32.81
N TYR A 218 10.26 -0.75 31.64
CA TYR A 218 10.93 -1.20 30.42
C TYR A 218 10.78 -0.14 29.36
N SER A 219 11.83 0.16 28.61
CA SER A 219 11.74 1.06 27.47
C SER A 219 12.87 0.83 26.49
N GLY A 220 12.58 1.04 25.21
CA GLY A 220 13.57 1.00 24.16
C GLY A 220 12.99 1.54 22.87
N GLY A 221 13.85 1.64 21.86
CA GLY A 221 13.44 2.10 20.56
C GLY A 221 14.64 2.35 19.68
N GLU A 222 14.41 2.28 18.39
CA GLU A 222 15.45 2.43 17.41
C GLU A 222 14.90 2.98 16.10
N THR A 223 15.76 3.59 15.31
CA THR A 223 15.47 4.01 13.94
C THR A 223 16.63 3.60 13.08
N LYS A 224 16.33 2.83 12.03
CA LYS A 224 17.30 2.24 11.11
C LYS A 224 16.81 2.32 9.69
N THR A 225 17.74 2.34 8.76
CA THR A 225 17.45 2.09 7.36
C THR A 225 17.31 0.60 7.10
N LEU A 226 16.60 0.23 6.04
CA LEU A 226 16.49 -1.18 5.64
C LEU A 226 17.86 -1.78 5.28
N GLN A 227 18.78 -0.96 4.77
CA GLN A 227 20.16 -1.39 4.53
C GLN A 227 20.92 -1.70 5.83
N GLU A 228 20.79 -0.85 6.86
CA GLU A 228 21.40 -1.11 8.17
C GLU A 228 20.81 -2.37 8.80
N PHE A 229 19.48 -2.50 8.78
CA PHE A 229 18.80 -3.69 9.28
C PHE A 229 19.25 -4.97 8.57
N LYS A 230 19.40 -4.92 7.24
CA LYS A 230 19.95 -6.03 6.45
C LYS A 230 21.36 -6.40 6.92
N ASN A 231 22.25 -5.42 7.01
CA ASN A 231 23.66 -5.67 7.38
C ASN A 231 23.78 -6.34 8.76
N GLU A 232 22.90 -5.98 9.70
CA GLU A 232 22.85 -6.59 11.03
C GLU A 232 22.42 -8.06 10.97
N ARG A 233 21.34 -8.35 10.25
CA ARG A 233 20.87 -9.74 10.06
C ARG A 233 21.90 -10.62 9.37
N GLU A 234 22.55 -10.10 8.33
CA GLU A 234 23.62 -10.82 7.64
C GLU A 234 24.84 -11.07 8.56
N ALA A 235 25.17 -10.14 9.45
CA ALA A 235 26.22 -10.31 10.44
C ALA A 235 25.87 -11.36 11.51
N GLU A 236 24.58 -11.52 11.82
CA GLU A 236 24.03 -12.59 12.69
C GLU A 236 23.91 -13.94 11.97
N GLY A 237 24.22 -14.01 10.67
CA GLY A 237 24.15 -15.21 9.85
C GLY A 237 22.76 -15.47 9.25
N GLU A 238 21.84 -14.52 9.33
CA GLU A 238 20.53 -14.56 8.69
C GLU A 238 20.58 -13.91 7.30
N ASP A 239 20.11 -14.63 6.27
CA ASP A 239 20.00 -14.06 4.92
C ASP A 239 18.76 -13.15 4.82
N PHE A 240 18.98 -11.89 4.43
CA PHE A 240 17.92 -10.89 4.28
C PHE A 240 18.01 -10.20 2.90
N PRO A 241 17.43 -10.79 1.84
CA PRO A 241 17.52 -10.24 0.50
C PRO A 241 16.58 -9.03 0.32
N ILE A 242 17.16 -7.87 -0.03
CA ILE A 242 16.40 -6.71 -0.49
C ILE A 242 16.18 -6.83 -2.01
N PRO A 243 14.94 -6.77 -2.52
CA PRO A 243 14.67 -6.79 -3.95
C PRO A 243 15.42 -5.68 -4.71
N GLY A 244 15.88 -5.99 -5.92
CA GLY A 244 16.60 -5.02 -6.77
C GLY A 244 15.75 -3.86 -7.29
N PHE A 245 14.42 -3.91 -7.12
CA PHE A 245 13.49 -2.87 -7.52
C PHE A 245 12.20 -2.93 -6.68
N PHE A 246 11.47 -1.82 -6.66
CA PHE A 246 10.13 -1.72 -6.08
C PHE A 246 9.10 -1.55 -7.21
N PRO A 247 8.28 -2.59 -7.51
CA PRO A 247 7.27 -2.53 -8.56
C PRO A 247 6.10 -1.64 -8.17
N PHE A 248 5.38 -1.14 -9.17
CA PHE A 248 4.08 -0.48 -9.03
C PHE A 248 3.07 -1.09 -10.00
N LEU A 249 1.87 -1.38 -9.50
CA LEU A 249 0.71 -1.75 -10.32
C LEU A 249 -0.33 -0.63 -10.27
N GLN A 250 -0.63 -0.03 -11.43
CA GLN A 250 -1.57 1.08 -11.55
C GLN A 250 -2.92 0.61 -12.10
N LEU A 251 -3.99 0.97 -11.39
CA LEU A 251 -5.35 0.94 -11.93
C LEU A 251 -6.13 2.15 -11.42
N ASP A 252 -6.46 3.06 -12.33
CA ASP A 252 -7.21 4.28 -11.99
C ASP A 252 -8.52 4.36 -12.75
N PHE A 253 -9.54 4.90 -12.08
CA PHE A 253 -10.72 5.44 -12.72
C PHE A 253 -10.74 6.95 -12.49
N GLY A 254 -11.01 7.74 -13.52
CA GLY A 254 -10.97 9.19 -13.37
C GLY A 254 -11.90 9.93 -14.31
N LEU A 255 -11.96 11.24 -14.07
CA LEU A 255 -12.66 12.21 -14.89
C LEU A 255 -11.66 13.23 -15.40
N LYS A 256 -11.75 13.53 -16.69
CA LYS A 256 -11.02 14.61 -17.32
C LYS A 256 -11.99 15.68 -17.82
N ALA A 257 -11.82 16.90 -17.35
CA ALA A 257 -12.64 18.05 -17.69
C ALA A 257 -11.83 19.03 -18.56
N ARG A 258 -12.39 19.41 -19.71
CA ARG A 258 -11.81 20.37 -20.64
C ARG A 258 -12.12 21.79 -20.17
N LEU A 259 -11.09 22.54 -19.79
CA LEU A 259 -11.21 23.95 -19.41
C LEU A 259 -11.13 24.87 -20.63
N SER A 260 -10.24 24.53 -21.57
CA SER A 260 -10.09 25.22 -22.86
C SER A 260 -9.60 24.22 -23.91
N ARG A 261 -9.22 24.68 -25.11
CA ARG A 261 -8.75 23.78 -26.18
C ARG A 261 -7.54 22.94 -25.76
N ASN A 262 -6.63 23.53 -24.99
CA ASN A 262 -5.36 22.89 -24.64
C ASN A 262 -5.32 22.46 -23.16
N PHE A 263 -6.08 23.11 -22.28
CA PHE A 263 -6.02 22.88 -20.84
C PHE A 263 -7.12 21.96 -20.34
N HIS A 264 -6.75 20.97 -19.54
CA HIS A 264 -7.67 20.03 -18.91
C HIS A 264 -7.34 19.83 -17.43
N LEU A 265 -8.36 19.59 -16.63
CA LEU A 265 -8.27 19.13 -15.25
C LEU A 265 -8.56 17.63 -15.18
N LEU A 266 -7.87 16.94 -14.30
CA LEU A 266 -8.04 15.52 -14.06
C LEU A 266 -8.24 15.26 -12.57
N ILE A 267 -9.11 14.32 -12.25
CA ILE A 267 -9.21 13.71 -10.92
C ILE A 267 -9.38 12.20 -11.08
N SER A 268 -8.63 11.43 -10.32
CA SER A 268 -8.66 9.97 -10.40
C SER A 268 -8.40 9.31 -9.04
N PRO A 269 -9.38 8.59 -8.46
CA PRO A 269 -9.10 7.52 -7.52
C PRO A 269 -8.52 6.28 -8.24
N GLY A 270 -7.64 5.56 -7.55
CA GLY A 270 -7.05 4.35 -8.09
C GLY A 270 -6.28 3.53 -7.07
N VAL A 271 -5.70 2.45 -7.56
CA VAL A 271 -4.84 1.54 -6.81
C VAL A 271 -3.40 1.66 -7.33
N TRP A 272 -2.48 1.88 -6.41
CA TRP A 272 -1.03 1.93 -6.54
C TRP A 272 -0.37 1.38 -5.28
N ASP A 273 -0.22 0.06 -5.22
CA ASP A 273 0.26 -0.70 -4.06
C ASP A 273 -0.38 -0.24 -2.73
N GLY A 274 -1.63 0.19 -2.84
CA GLY A 274 -2.40 0.98 -1.89
C GLY A 274 -3.38 1.89 -2.64
N PHE A 275 -4.14 2.73 -1.95
CA PHE A 275 -5.13 3.59 -2.61
C PHE A 275 -4.56 4.99 -2.84
N LEU A 276 -4.82 5.52 -4.02
CA LEU A 276 -4.39 6.86 -4.42
C LEU A 276 -5.61 7.68 -4.84
N LEU A 277 -5.71 8.92 -4.34
CA LEU A 277 -6.55 9.94 -4.94
C LEU A 277 -5.66 11.03 -5.53
N ARG A 278 -5.77 11.25 -6.84
CA ARG A 278 -4.92 12.17 -7.59
C ARG A 278 -5.72 13.24 -8.29
N GLY A 279 -5.21 14.47 -8.24
CA GLY A 279 -5.65 15.59 -9.07
C GLY A 279 -4.52 16.03 -10.00
N GLY A 280 -4.85 16.50 -11.20
CA GLY A 280 -3.84 16.92 -12.17
C GLY A 280 -4.32 17.99 -13.15
N LEU A 281 -3.35 18.62 -13.77
CA LEU A 281 -3.50 19.60 -14.84
C LEU A 281 -2.76 19.08 -16.06
N SER A 282 -3.42 19.09 -17.22
CA SER A 282 -2.78 18.68 -18.47
C SER A 282 -2.88 19.74 -19.56
N ILE A 283 -1.79 19.89 -20.30
CA ILE A 283 -1.68 20.74 -21.49
C ILE A 283 -1.48 19.84 -22.69
N ARG A 284 -2.41 19.91 -23.66
CA ARG A 284 -2.32 19.19 -24.94
C ARG A 284 -1.81 20.12 -26.03
N LEU A 285 -0.81 19.65 -26.78
CA LEU A 285 -0.20 20.32 -27.93
C LEU A 285 -0.50 19.53 -29.22
#